data_AF-A0A3R6RE24-F1
#
_entry.id   AF-A0A3R6RE24-F1
#
_cell.length_a   1.000
_cell.length_b   1.000
_cell.length_c   1.000
_cell.angle_alpha   90.00
_cell.angle_beta   90.00
_cell.angle_gamma   90.00
#
_symmetry.space_group_name_H-M   'P 1'
#
loop_
_entity.id
_entity.type
_entity.pdbx_description
1 polymer ?
#
loop_
_entity_poly.entity_id
_entity_poly.type
_entity_poly.pdbx_seq_one_letter_code
_entity_poly.pdbx_strand_id
1 'polypeptide(L)'
;MKPLRLHHVGIIMNSKERADLFLEQFGLETDYMEYVEEYHADCLFTKYTEQESPIELIIPTEGVLKEYNRGKGGIHHIALEVDDVEAARAEFEGKGMEMLEKVPVKGAGGILVNFLRPRYGLGVLVEFVQRI
;
A
#
# COMPACT_ATOMS: atom_id res chain seq x y z
N MET A 1 -23.49 0.18 0.77
CA MET A 1 -22.24 -0.18 0.08
C MET A 1 -21.96 -1.65 0.36
N LYS A 2 -21.46 -2.39 -0.63
CA LYS A 2 -20.94 -3.76 -0.41
C LYS A 2 -19.73 -3.66 0.53
N PRO A 3 -19.52 -4.61 1.46
CA PRO A 3 -18.30 -4.62 2.27
C PRO A 3 -17.07 -4.69 1.36
N LEU A 4 -16.08 -3.83 1.61
CA LEU A 4 -14.81 -3.85 0.89
C LEU A 4 -13.91 -4.94 1.46
N ARG A 5 -13.16 -5.62 0.60
CA ARG A 5 -12.16 -6.62 0.99
C ARG A 5 -10.83 -5.92 1.24
N LEU A 6 -10.11 -6.37 2.28
CA LEU A 6 -8.72 -5.97 2.50
C LEU A 6 -7.86 -6.57 1.37
N HIS A 7 -7.22 -5.71 0.57
CA HIS A 7 -6.25 -6.16 -0.43
C HIS A 7 -4.95 -6.54 0.25
N HIS A 8 -4.34 -5.62 1.01
CA HIS A 8 -3.06 -5.83 1.69
C HIS A 8 -2.87 -4.85 2.85
N VAL A 9 -1.82 -5.08 3.64
CA VAL A 9 -1.31 -4.12 4.65
C VAL A 9 0.10 -3.73 4.27
N GLY A 10 0.33 -2.44 4.03
CA GLY A 10 1.64 -1.92 3.67
C GLY A 10 2.47 -1.58 4.91
N ILE A 11 3.69 -2.11 4.97
CA ILE A 11 4.63 -1.93 6.07
C ILE A 11 5.95 -1.41 5.51
N ILE A 12 6.36 -0.23 5.95
CA ILE A 12 7.65 0.33 5.56
C ILE A 12 8.77 -0.37 6.32
N MET A 13 9.72 -0.93 5.56
CA MET A 13 10.95 -1.54 6.01
C MET A 13 12.14 -0.71 5.52
N ASN A 14 12.78 0.04 6.42
CA ASN A 14 13.81 1.01 6.03
C ASN A 14 15.15 0.43 5.55
N SER A 15 15.24 -0.89 5.37
CA SER A 15 16.34 -1.53 4.65
C SER A 15 15.93 -2.93 4.20
N LYS A 16 16.60 -3.46 3.17
CA LYS A 16 16.37 -4.81 2.68
C LYS A 16 16.69 -5.85 3.76
N GLU A 17 17.74 -5.63 4.54
CA GLU A 17 18.13 -6.52 5.63
C GLU A 17 17.03 -6.62 6.69
N ARG A 18 16.34 -5.51 7.00
CA ARG A 18 15.21 -5.53 7.94
C ARG A 18 14.00 -6.27 7.38
N ALA A 19 13.73 -6.13 6.08
CA ALA A 19 12.66 -6.87 5.43
C ALA A 19 12.95 -8.38 5.47
N ASP A 20 14.19 -8.80 5.17
CA ASP A 20 14.59 -10.20 5.19
C ASP A 20 14.50 -10.82 6.59
N LEU A 21 14.99 -10.10 7.61
CA LEU A 21 14.86 -10.53 9.00
C LEU A 21 13.40 -10.64 9.44
N PHE A 22 12.52 -9.73 8.99
CA PHE A 22 11.10 -9.80 9.31
C PHE A 22 10.44 -11.02 8.67
N LEU A 23 10.75 -11.31 7.40
CA LEU A 23 10.23 -12.50 6.73
C LEU A 23 10.68 -13.79 7.44
N GLU A 24 11.98 -13.91 7.74
CA GLU A 24 12.54 -15.07 8.43
C GLU A 24 11.94 -15.25 9.83
N GLN A 25 11.90 -14.18 10.63
CA GLN A 25 11.44 -14.23 12.03
C GLN A 25 9.99 -14.70 12.14
N PHE A 26 9.14 -14.37 11.17
CA PHE A 26 7.72 -14.70 11.20
C PHE A 26 7.33 -15.82 10.23
N GLY A 27 8.29 -16.45 9.56
CA GLY A 27 8.04 -17.55 8.61
C GLY A 27 7.20 -17.12 7.41
N LEU A 28 7.37 -15.88 6.95
CA LEU A 28 6.70 -15.35 5.76
C LEU A 28 7.53 -15.64 4.52
N GLU A 29 6.86 -15.99 3.43
CA GLU A 29 7.50 -16.23 2.14
C GLU A 29 7.17 -15.11 1.16
N THR A 30 8.16 -14.67 0.39
CA THR A 30 7.95 -13.75 -0.73
C THR A 30 7.21 -14.44 -1.87
N ASP A 31 6.21 -13.76 -2.42
CA ASP A 31 5.55 -14.14 -3.67
C ASP A 31 6.25 -13.46 -4.86
N TYR A 32 6.26 -12.13 -4.85
CA TYR A 32 6.95 -11.31 -5.85
C TYR A 32 7.48 -10.02 -5.23
N MET A 33 8.38 -9.36 -5.96
CA MET A 33 8.91 -8.05 -5.62
C MET A 33 9.04 -7.23 -6.90
N GLU A 34 8.55 -6.00 -6.88
CA GLU A 34 8.63 -5.08 -8.00
C GLU A 34 9.05 -3.70 -7.50
N TYR A 35 9.85 -3.00 -8.31
CA TYR A 35 10.20 -1.61 -8.04
C TYR A 35 9.09 -0.69 -8.55
N VAL A 36 8.60 0.19 -7.67
CA VAL A 36 7.59 1.20 -8.01
C VAL A 36 8.26 2.57 -8.08
N GLU A 37 8.38 3.10 -9.29
CA GLU A 37 9.07 4.36 -9.58
C GLU A 37 8.42 5.54 -8.84
N GLU A 38 7.09 5.62 -8.85
CA GLU A 38 6.32 6.66 -8.18
C GLU A 38 6.59 6.76 -6.67
N TYR A 39 7.05 5.67 -6.05
CA TYR A 39 7.36 5.61 -4.61
C TYR A 39 8.85 5.49 -4.31
N HIS A 40 9.69 5.38 -5.34
CA HIS A 40 11.12 5.09 -5.23
C HIS A 40 11.43 3.93 -4.27
N ALA A 41 10.66 2.85 -4.37
CA ALA A 41 10.71 1.75 -3.41
C ALA A 41 10.58 0.38 -4.10
N ASP A 42 11.28 -0.62 -3.54
CA ASP A 42 10.98 -2.02 -3.82
C ASP A 42 9.77 -2.44 -2.97
N CYS A 43 8.71 -2.88 -3.62
CA CYS A 43 7.49 -3.41 -3.00
C CYS A 43 7.49 -4.92 -3.09
N LEU A 44 7.61 -5.59 -1.94
CA LEU A 44 7.64 -7.04 -1.80
C LEU A 44 6.31 -7.53 -1.22
N PHE A 45 5.62 -8.41 -1.94
CA PHE A 45 4.39 -9.03 -1.48
C PHE A 45 4.64 -10.44 -0.95
N THR A 46 4.04 -10.78 0.18
CA THR A 46 4.12 -12.13 0.74
C THR A 46 3.11 -13.06 0.07
N LYS A 47 3.39 -14.37 0.06
CA LYS A 47 2.41 -15.39 -0.33
C LYS A 47 1.18 -15.32 0.58
N TYR A 48 0.03 -15.65 0.01
CA TYR A 48 -1.27 -15.64 0.68
C TYR A 48 -2.21 -16.65 0.01
N THR A 49 -3.25 -17.09 0.73
CA THR A 49 -4.33 -17.92 0.16
C THR A 49 -5.51 -17.06 -0.28
N GLU A 50 -6.48 -17.63 -1.02
CA GLU A 50 -7.68 -16.90 -1.46
C GLU A 50 -8.50 -16.29 -0.31
N GLN A 51 -8.35 -16.80 0.91
CA GLN A 51 -9.08 -16.34 2.10
C GLN A 51 -8.30 -15.30 2.92
N GLU A 52 -7.10 -14.94 2.48
CA GLU A 52 -6.18 -14.06 3.20
C GLU A 52 -5.84 -12.82 2.36
N SER A 53 -5.17 -11.87 3.01
CA SER A 53 -4.58 -10.70 2.38
C SER A 53 -3.06 -10.76 2.58
N PRO A 54 -2.25 -10.54 1.54
CA PRO A 54 -0.80 -10.47 1.69
C PRO A 54 -0.38 -9.26 2.53
N ILE A 55 0.84 -9.34 3.05
CA ILE A 55 1.57 -8.18 3.57
C ILE A 55 2.43 -7.63 2.43
N GLU A 56 2.43 -6.31 2.28
CA GLU A 56 3.39 -5.61 1.43
C GLU A 56 4.50 -5.03 2.31
N LEU A 57 5.74 -5.41 2.04
CA LEU A 57 6.93 -4.78 2.61
C LEU A 57 7.44 -3.74 1.61
N ILE A 58 7.39 -2.48 2.00
CA ILE A 58 7.84 -1.33 1.20
C ILE A 58 9.25 -0.96 1.64
N ILE A 59 10.22 -1.08 0.74
CA ILE A 59 11.64 -0.84 1.01
C ILE A 59 12.07 0.41 0.24
N PRO A 60 11.98 1.60 0.84
CA PRO A 60 12.27 2.85 0.14
C PRO A 60 13.77 3.03 -0.07
N THR A 61 14.15 3.39 -1.30
CA THR A 61 15.53 3.71 -1.66
C THR A 61 15.88 5.15 -1.31
N GLU A 62 14.90 6.06 -1.44
CA GLU A 62 15.00 7.49 -1.14
C GLU A 62 13.63 8.11 -0.76
N GLY A 63 13.59 9.43 -0.64
CA GLY A 63 12.35 10.18 -0.41
C GLY A 63 11.77 10.09 1.00
N VAL A 64 10.52 10.54 1.13
CA VAL A 64 9.84 10.71 2.42
C VAL A 64 9.56 9.39 3.15
N LEU A 65 9.41 8.29 2.40
CA LEU A 65 9.16 6.96 2.98
C LEU A 65 10.36 6.46 3.78
N LYS A 66 11.59 6.82 3.38
CA LYS A 66 12.82 6.44 4.10
C LYS A 66 12.90 7.06 5.50
N GLU A 67 12.34 8.26 5.65
CA GLU A 67 12.26 8.97 6.93
C GLU A 67 11.00 8.62 7.73
N TYR A 68 10.15 7.72 7.22
CA TYR A 68 8.90 7.35 7.87
C TYR A 68 9.15 6.86 9.29
N ASN A 69 8.34 7.39 10.22
CA ASN A 69 8.46 7.13 11.65
C ASN A 69 9.89 7.34 12.18
N ARG A 70 10.54 8.43 11.75
CA ARG A 70 11.93 8.80 12.13
C ARG A 70 12.93 7.72 11.75
N GLY A 71 12.79 7.15 10.56
CA GLY A 71 13.67 6.09 10.07
C GLY A 71 13.46 4.74 10.77
N LYS A 72 12.39 4.54 11.55
CA LYS A 72 12.10 3.23 12.18
C LYS A 72 11.25 2.30 11.31
N GLY A 73 10.49 2.84 10.36
CA GLY A 73 9.50 2.08 9.59
C GLY A 73 8.25 1.76 10.41
N GLY A 74 7.44 0.83 9.91
CA GLY A 74 6.22 0.36 10.56
C GLY A 74 5.01 0.33 9.62
N ILE A 75 3.84 -0.03 10.16
CA ILE A 75 2.59 -0.03 9.41
C ILE A 75 2.35 1.36 8.83
N HIS A 76 2.16 1.42 7.51
CA HIS A 76 1.98 2.66 6.76
C HIS A 76 0.52 2.87 6.40
N HIS A 77 -0.13 1.85 5.86
CA HIS A 77 -1.49 1.95 5.36
C HIS A 77 -2.21 0.59 5.35
N ILE A 78 -3.52 0.66 5.14
CA ILE A 78 -4.34 -0.48 4.73
C ILE A 78 -4.83 -0.25 3.30
N ALA A 79 -4.99 -1.32 2.55
CA ALA A 79 -5.44 -1.26 1.16
C ALA A 79 -6.78 -1.98 1.00
N LEU A 80 -7.75 -1.34 0.37
CA LEU A 80 -9.10 -1.86 0.17
C LEU A 80 -9.40 -2.04 -1.32
N GLU A 81 -9.91 -3.20 -1.69
CA GLU A 81 -10.26 -3.52 -3.07
C GLU A 81 -11.50 -2.76 -3.53
N VAL A 82 -11.41 -2.13 -4.70
CA VAL A 82 -12.53 -1.46 -5.39
C VAL A 82 -12.57 -1.90 -6.86
N ASP A 83 -13.77 -1.85 -7.45
CA ASP A 83 -13.95 -2.21 -8.86
C ASP A 83 -13.36 -1.13 -9.80
N ASP A 84 -13.41 0.14 -9.39
CA ASP A 84 -12.92 1.29 -10.14
C ASP A 84 -12.33 2.34 -9.19
N VAL A 85 -11.01 2.55 -9.26
CA VAL A 85 -10.30 3.50 -8.39
C VAL A 85 -10.55 4.97 -8.79
N GLU A 86 -10.83 5.24 -10.06
CA GLU A 86 -11.18 6.58 -10.54
C GLU A 86 -12.60 6.97 -10.09
N ALA A 87 -13.53 6.02 -10.12
CA ALA A 87 -14.86 6.22 -9.56
C ALA A 87 -14.80 6.48 -8.05
N ALA A 88 -13.97 5.74 -7.31
CA ALA A 88 -13.73 5.99 -5.89
C ALA A 88 -13.15 7.40 -5.65
N ARG A 89 -12.13 7.80 -6.42
CA ARG A 89 -11.53 9.14 -6.38
C ARG A 89 -12.60 10.23 -6.54
N ALA A 90 -13.41 10.13 -7.59
CA ALA A 90 -14.47 11.09 -7.88
C ALA A 90 -15.55 11.15 -6.78
N GLU A 91 -15.92 10.01 -6.19
CA GLU A 91 -16.87 9.97 -5.08
C GLU A 91 -16.36 10.72 -3.85
N PHE A 92 -15.11 10.49 -3.44
CA PHE A 92 -14.53 11.15 -2.26
C PHE A 92 -14.28 12.65 -2.51
N GLU A 93 -13.79 13.02 -3.69
CA GLU A 93 -13.63 14.44 -4.05
C GLU A 93 -14.98 15.17 -4.13
N GLY A 94 -16.02 14.53 -4.65
CA GLY A 94 -17.39 15.07 -4.64
C GLY A 94 -17.95 15.32 -3.23
N LYS A 95 -17.40 14.65 -2.21
CA LYS A 95 -17.70 14.87 -0.79
C LYS A 95 -16.81 15.94 -0.13
N GLY A 96 -15.99 16.66 -0.91
CA GLY A 96 -15.06 17.67 -0.41
C GLY A 96 -13.80 17.09 0.24
N MET A 97 -13.50 15.81 -0.02
CA MET A 97 -12.25 15.19 0.41
C MET A 97 -11.17 15.36 -0.64
N GLU A 98 -9.91 15.12 -0.26
CA GLU A 98 -8.76 15.19 -1.16
C GLU A 98 -8.06 13.85 -1.13
N MET A 99 -7.92 13.26 -2.31
CA MET A 99 -7.10 12.09 -2.55
C MET A 99 -5.63 12.49 -2.61
N LEU A 100 -4.72 11.54 -2.40
CA LEU A 100 -3.29 11.81 -2.42
C LEU A 100 -2.82 12.13 -3.83
N GLU A 101 -3.22 11.29 -4.79
CA GLU A 101 -2.85 11.43 -6.19
C GLU A 101 -3.96 12.08 -7.00
N LYS A 102 -3.57 12.95 -7.94
CA LYS A 102 -4.52 13.63 -8.84
C LYS A 102 -5.22 12.66 -9.79
N VAL A 103 -4.51 11.61 -10.18
CA VAL A 103 -5.00 10.49 -11.00
C VAL A 103 -4.48 9.20 -10.39
N PRO A 104 -5.17 8.07 -10.55
CA PRO A 104 -4.66 6.78 -10.10
C PRO A 104 -3.28 6.48 -10.69
N VAL A 105 -2.41 5.91 -9.87
CA VAL A 105 -1.04 5.54 -10.23
C VAL A 105 -0.91 4.02 -10.30
N LYS A 106 0.14 3.52 -10.96
CA LYS A 106 0.42 2.09 -11.01
C LYS A 106 1.11 1.65 -9.72
N GLY A 107 0.62 0.56 -9.14
CA GLY A 107 1.29 -0.14 -8.05
C GLY A 107 1.95 -1.43 -8.52
N ALA A 108 2.63 -2.11 -7.60
CA ALA A 108 3.25 -3.42 -7.85
C ALA A 108 2.18 -4.52 -8.05
N GLY A 109 2.44 -5.46 -8.96
CA GLY A 109 1.57 -6.62 -9.17
C GLY A 109 0.36 -6.36 -10.07
N GLY A 110 0.45 -5.39 -10.98
CA GLY A 110 -0.61 -5.12 -11.96
C GLY A 110 -1.87 -4.51 -11.32
N ILE A 111 -1.69 -3.46 -10.53
CA ILE A 111 -2.79 -2.75 -9.88
C ILE A 111 -2.75 -1.25 -10.18
N LEU A 112 -3.93 -0.61 -10.11
CA LEU A 112 -4.07 0.84 -10.05
C LEU A 112 -4.50 1.25 -8.64
N VAL A 113 -3.88 2.32 -8.14
CA VAL A 113 -4.05 2.73 -6.75
C VAL A 113 -4.22 4.24 -6.59
N ASN A 114 -4.91 4.63 -5.52
CA ASN A 114 -4.93 5.99 -5.01
C ASN A 114 -5.23 5.96 -3.51
N PHE A 115 -4.83 7.00 -2.77
CA PHE A 115 -4.94 7.03 -1.32
C PHE A 115 -5.87 8.13 -0.84
N LEU A 116 -6.70 7.81 0.13
CA LEU A 116 -7.39 8.79 0.95
C LEU A 116 -6.46 9.27 2.05
N ARG A 117 -6.24 10.58 2.12
CA ARG A 117 -5.35 11.18 3.13
C ARG A 117 -5.84 10.89 4.55
N PRO A 118 -4.94 10.73 5.55
CA PRO A 118 -5.31 10.39 6.92
C PRO A 118 -6.32 11.34 7.57
N ARG A 119 -6.29 12.63 7.20
CA ARG A 119 -7.26 13.63 7.69
C ARG A 119 -8.72 13.29 7.34
N TYR A 120 -8.94 12.54 6.26
CA TYR A 120 -10.25 12.07 5.83
C TYR A 120 -10.49 10.60 6.21
N GLY A 121 -9.42 9.80 6.33
CA GLY A 121 -9.46 8.41 6.78
C GLY A 121 -9.46 8.23 8.31
N LEU A 122 -9.90 9.24 9.09
CA LEU A 122 -9.95 9.20 10.56
C LEU A 122 -8.62 8.82 11.22
N GLY A 123 -7.51 9.32 10.67
CA GLY A 123 -6.16 9.04 11.14
C GLY A 123 -5.46 7.89 10.43
N VAL A 124 -6.12 7.20 9.50
CA VAL A 124 -5.57 6.08 8.72
C VAL A 124 -5.34 6.51 7.28
N LEU A 125 -4.15 6.22 6.75
CA LEU A 125 -3.92 6.26 5.31
C LEU A 125 -4.60 5.03 4.68
N VAL A 126 -5.59 5.27 3.82
CA VAL A 126 -6.36 4.20 3.17
C VAL A 126 -6.06 4.22 1.69
N GLU A 127 -5.54 3.12 1.16
CA GLU A 127 -5.38 2.91 -0.27
C GLU A 127 -6.62 2.24 -0.85
N PHE A 128 -7.03 2.67 -2.05
CA PHE A 128 -8.00 1.97 -2.87
C PHE A 128 -7.28 1.29 -4.02
N VAL A 129 -7.54 -0.01 -4.19
CA VAL A 129 -6.83 -0.86 -5.14
C VAL A 129 -7.81 -1.42 -6.16
N GLN A 130 -7.52 -1.19 -7.43
CA GLN A 130 -8.17 -1.83 -8.56
C GLN A 130 -7.20 -2.79 -9.25
N ARG A 131 -7.58 -4.06 -9.42
CA ARG A 131 -6.80 -5.04 -10.18
C ARG A 131 -7.00 -4.82 -11.69
N ILE A 132 -5.93 -4.88 -12.48
CA ILE A 132 -5.94 -4.70 -13.94
C ILE A 132 -5.38 -5.90 -14.70
#